data_AF-R9RUW4-F1
#
_entry.id   AF-R9RUW4-F1
#
_cell.length_a   1.000
_cell.length_b   1.000
_cell.length_c   1.000
_cell.angle_alpha   90.00
_cell.angle_beta   90.00
_cell.angle_gamma   90.00
#
_symmetry.space_group_name_H-M   'P 1'
#
loop_
_entity.id
_entity.type
_entity.pdbx_description
1 polymer ?
#
loop_
_entity_poly.entity_id
_entity_poly.type
_entity_poly.pdbx_seq_one_letter_code
_entity_poly.pdbx_strand_id
1 'polypeptide(L)' 'MLMPDKSTRKVAVKTLKTGASDKDRADFLSEASIMGQFDDPNVIELLGVVTRTRPAMIVTEYMENRSL' A
#
# COMPACT_ATOMS: atom_id res chain seq x y z
N MET A 1 2.13 20.25 16.97
CA MET A 1 1.93 19.16 15.99
C MET A 1 1.83 19.81 14.63
N LEU A 2 2.94 19.82 13.86
CA LEU A 2 2.95 20.36 12.51
C LEU A 2 2.03 19.49 11.67
N MET A 3 0.93 20.05 11.16
CA MET A 3 0.19 19.42 10.08
C MET A 3 1.06 19.56 8.84
N PRO A 4 1.51 18.48 8.19
CA PRO A 4 2.27 18.60 6.97
C PRO A 4 1.41 19.31 5.93
N ASP A 5 2.09 20.04 5.05
CA ASP A 5 1.61 20.52 3.76
C ASP A 5 0.39 19.73 3.24
N LYS A 6 -0.71 20.43 2.95
CA LYS A 6 -1.90 19.85 2.30
C LYS A 6 -1.63 19.58 0.80
N SER A 7 -0.51 18.96 0.46
CA SER A 7 -0.25 18.49 -0.89
C SER A 7 -0.96 17.17 -1.11
N THR A 8 -1.92 17.18 -2.03
CA THR A 8 -2.64 15.97 -2.44
C THR A 8 -1.75 15.17 -3.38
N ARG A 9 -1.26 14.00 -2.94
CA ARG A 9 -0.46 13.08 -3.75
C ARG A 9 -1.35 11.99 -4.37
N LYS A 10 -1.18 11.71 -5.67
CA LYS A 10 -1.80 10.52 -6.30
C LYS A 10 -1.13 9.26 -5.76
N VAL A 11 -1.93 8.25 -5.45
CA VAL A 11 -1.48 6.98 -4.88
C VAL A 11 -2.17 5.80 -5.57
N ALA A 12 -1.52 4.64 -5.57
CA ALA A 12 -2.19 3.39 -5.90
C ALA A 12 -2.68 2.72 -4.60
N VAL A 13 -3.91 2.21 -4.62
CA VAL A 13 -4.53 1.55 -3.48
C VAL A 13 -4.94 0.14 -3.89
N LYS A 14 -4.35 -0.85 -3.22
CA LYS A 14 -4.78 -2.25 -3.31
C LYS A 14 -5.69 -2.54 -2.13
N THR A 15 -6.87 -3.08 -2.39
CA THR A 15 -7.87 -3.36 -1.35
C THR A 15 -8.14 -4.86 -1.26
N LEU A 16 -8.07 -5.42 -0.05
CA LEU A 16 -8.42 -6.80 0.19
C LEU A 16 -9.93 -6.99 0.03
N LYS A 17 -10.34 -7.96 -0.80
CA LYS A 17 -11.76 -8.22 -1.08
C LYS A 17 -12.52 -8.67 0.17
N THR A 18 -13.79 -8.29 0.25
CA THR A 18 -14.71 -8.80 1.28
C THR A 18 -14.83 -10.32 1.15
N GLY A 19 -14.78 -11.03 2.27
CA GLY A 19 -14.85 -12.50 2.29
C GLY A 19 -13.54 -13.21 1.89
N ALA A 20 -12.44 -12.47 1.77
CA ALA A 20 -11.10 -13.06 1.59
C ALA A 20 -10.79 -14.06 2.72
N SER A 21 -10.12 -15.15 2.36
CA SER A 21 -9.69 -16.17 3.33
C SER A 21 -8.58 -15.63 4.24
N ASP A 22 -8.32 -16.33 5.35
CA ASP A 22 -7.18 -15.98 6.22
C ASP A 22 -5.85 -16.09 5.48
N LYS A 23 -5.75 -17.02 4.52
CA LYS A 23 -4.59 -17.15 3.63
C LYS A 23 -4.45 -15.92 2.73
N ASP A 24 -5.51 -15.49 2.07
CA ASP A 24 -5.48 -14.28 1.22
C ASP A 24 -5.09 -13.05 2.03
N ARG A 25 -5.57 -12.96 3.28
CA ARG A 25 -5.21 -11.87 4.20
C ARG A 25 -3.73 -11.93 4.59
N ALA A 26 -3.20 -13.12 4.87
CA ALA A 26 -1.79 -13.30 5.18
C ALA A 26 -0.89 -12.96 3.98
N ASP A 27 -1.24 -13.46 2.80
CA ASP A 27 -0.51 -13.19 1.54
C ASP A 27 -0.53 -11.69 1.20
N PHE A 28 -1.68 -11.03 1.39
CA PHE A 28 -1.82 -9.58 1.22
C PHE A 28 -0.92 -8.79 2.18
N LEU A 29 -0.88 -9.14 3.46
CA LEU A 29 -0.02 -8.44 4.41
C LEU A 29 1.47 -8.75 4.21
N SER A 30 1.79 -9.96 3.72
CA SER A 30 3.15 -10.35 3.37
C SER A 30 3.72 -9.48 2.24
N GLU A 31 2.91 -9.17 1.21
CA GLU A 31 3.28 -8.25 0.14
C GLU A 31 3.72 -6.89 0.69
N ALA A 32 2.91 -6.27 1.57
CA ALA A 32 3.27 -5.02 2.22
C ALA A 32 4.54 -5.17 3.09
N SER A 33 4.67 -6.28 3.82
CA SER A 33 5.86 -6.53 4.65
C SER A 33 7.14 -6.66 3.82
N ILE A 34 7.05 -7.18 2.59
CA ILE A 34 8.20 -7.28 1.68
C ILE A 34 8.51 -5.90 1.10
N MET A 35 7.51 -5.17 0.61
CA MET A 35 7.71 -3.82 0.05
C MET A 35 8.33 -2.86 1.07
N GLY A 36 7.86 -2.90 2.33
CA GLY A 36 8.37 -2.04 3.40
C GLY A 36 9.80 -2.32 3.86
N GLN A 37 10.47 -3.33 3.29
CA GLN A 37 11.89 -3.60 3.54
C GLN A 37 12.82 -2.80 2.60
N PHE A 38 12.27 -2.16 1.57
CA PHE A 38 13.05 -1.44 0.55
C PHE A 38 12.89 0.08 0.69
N ASP A 39 14.00 0.78 0.46
CA ASP A 39 14.08 2.23 0.28
C ASP A 39 15.06 2.47 -0.88
N ASP A 40 14.55 2.38 -2.11
CA ASP A 40 15.33 2.49 -3.36
C ASP A 40 14.49 3.18 -4.44
N PRO A 41 15.07 4.12 -5.21
CA PRO A 41 14.33 4.89 -6.23
C PRO A 41 13.77 4.05 -7.39
N ASN A 42 14.20 2.79 -7.56
CA ASN A 42 13.71 1.88 -8.59
C ASN A 42 12.76 0.80 -8.04
N VAL A 43 12.44 0.84 -6.75
CA VAL A 43 11.48 -0.06 -6.11
C VAL A 43 10.26 0.76 -5.68
N ILE A 44 9.07 0.25 -5.99
CA ILE A 44 7.81 0.93 -5.66
C ILE A 44 7.73 1.17 -4.15
N GLU A 45 7.58 2.44 -3.77
CA GLU A 45 7.49 2.88 -2.38
C GLU A 45 6.16 2.43 -1.74
N LEU A 46 6.26 1.75 -0.59
CA LEU A 46 5.13 1.52 0.31
C LEU A 46 4.90 2.75 1.19
N LEU A 47 3.75 3.41 1.03
CA LEU A 47 3.41 4.61 1.80
C LEU A 47 2.73 4.27 3.11
N GLY A 48 2.06 3.12 3.15
CA GLY A 48 1.46 2.61 4.37
C GLY A 48 0.41 1.54 4.13
N VAL A 49 -0.17 1.08 5.23
CA VAL A 49 -1.24 0.08 5.25
C VAL A 49 -2.40 0.54 6.13
N VAL A 50 -3.61 0.12 5.77
CA VAL A 50 -4.80 0.25 6.62
C VAL A 50 -5.23 -1.14 7.04
N THR A 51 -5.02 -1.47 8.31
CA THR A 51 -5.30 -2.80 8.86
C THR A 51 -6.30 -2.80 10.01
N ARG A 52 -6.54 -1.62 10.62
CA ARG A 52 -7.47 -1.45 11.74
C ARG A 52 -8.94 -1.48 11.32
N THR A 53 -9.23 -1.08 10.08
CA THR A 53 -10.57 -1.07 9.51
C THR A 53 -10.66 -2.04 8.34
N ARG A 54 -11.87 -2.49 8.02
CA ARG A 54 -12.13 -3.34 6.85
C ARG A 54 -12.74 -2.49 5.73
N PRO A 55 -12.36 -2.72 4.46
CA PRO A 55 -11.34 -3.69 4.02
C PRO A 55 -9.91 -3.24 4.34
N ALA A 56 -8.99 -4.20 4.43
CA ALA A 56 -7.57 -3.88 4.56
C ALA A 56 -7.05 -3.27 3.25
N MET A 57 -6.13 -2.30 3.35
CA MET A 57 -5.56 -1.61 2.19
C MET A 57 -4.05 -1.51 2.26
N ILE A 58 -3.40 -1.56 1.10
CA ILE A 58 -1.98 -1.23 0.88
C ILE A 58 -1.97 0.02 0.02
N VAL A 59 -1.23 1.04 0.47
CA VAL A 59 -1.09 2.32 -0.23
C VAL A 59 0.36 2.43 -0.71
N THR A 60 0.53 2.58 -2.02
CA THR A 60 1.85 2.73 -2.66
C THR A 60 1.88 4.00 -3.48
N GLU A 61 3.07 4.39 -3.94
CA GLU A 61 3.16 5.43 -4.95
C GLU A 61 2.38 5.07 -6.23
N TYR A 62 2.01 6.11 -6.98
CA TYR A 62 1.30 5.95 -8.25
C TYR A 62 2.28 5.98 -9.43
N MET A 63 2.33 4.88 -10.17
CA MET A 63 3.12 4.76 -11.41
C MET A 63 2.27 5.15 -12.63
N GLU A 64 2.52 6.33 -13.21
CA GLU A 64 1.71 6.88 -14.31
C GLU A 64 1.73 6.00 -15.57
N ASN A 65 2.89 5.43 -15.89
CA ASN A 65 3.08 4.58 -17.06
C ASN A 65 2.74 3.09 -16.84
N ARG A 66 2.22 2.73 -15.65
CA ARG A 66 1.79 1.36 -15.30
C ARG A 66 2.92 0.34 -15.50
N SER A 67 2.60 -0.87 -15.93
CA SER A 67 3.58 -1.92 -16.24
C SER A 67 4.37 -1.58 -17.50
N LEU A 68 5.66 -1.91 -17.48
CA LEU A 68 6.51 -1.92 -18.66
C LEU A 68 6.10 -3.06 -19.63
#